data_AF-A0A9E5UG17-F1
#
_entry.id   AF-A0A9E5UG17-F1
#
_cell.length_a   1.000
_cell.length_b   1.000
_cell.length_c   1.000
_cell.angle_alpha   90.00
_cell.angle_beta   90.00
_cell.angle_gamma   90.00
#
_symmetry.space_group_name_H-M   'P 1'
#
loop_
_entity.id
_entity.type
_entity.pdbx_description
1 polymer ?
#
loop_
_entity_poly.entity_id
_entity_poly.type
_entity_poly.pdbx_seq_one_letter_code
_entity_poly.pdbx_strand_id
1 'polypeptide(L)'
;MSRTRLQDEYNNVVAESDIVICLFATKVGKYTEEEFEVAYANFKKRGKPKYIYTYFKDVQLIVSDMNMDDLISLNNFKKKLSDLGHFYTSYKTIEDLTGQLRNQLDKIIADLY
;
A
#
# COMPACT_ATOMS: atom_id res chain seq x y z
N MET A 1 -5.99 22.11 13.53
CA MET A 1 -6.99 21.18 12.97
C MET A 1 -6.82 19.82 13.66
N SER A 2 -7.91 19.12 14.00
CA SER A 2 -7.80 17.83 14.71
C SER A 2 -7.36 16.72 13.75
N ARG A 3 -6.50 15.81 14.22
CA ARG A 3 -5.97 14.68 13.44
C ARG A 3 -7.07 13.81 12.83
N THR A 4 -8.19 13.63 13.53
CA THR A 4 -9.33 12.80 13.08
C THR A 4 -9.94 13.32 11.78
N ARG A 5 -10.16 14.65 11.69
CA ARG A 5 -10.77 15.25 10.49
C ARG A 5 -9.91 15.09 9.23
N LEU A 6 -8.59 15.14 9.38
CA LEU A 6 -7.65 14.94 8.27
C LEU A 6 -7.60 13.48 7.81
N GLN A 7 -7.67 12.53 8.74
CA GLN A 7 -7.69 11.11 8.38
C GLN A 7 -8.98 10.74 7.65
N ASP A 8 -10.12 11.28 8.07
CA ASP A 8 -11.40 11.09 7.39
C ASP A 8 -11.35 11.59 5.94
N GLU A 9 -10.70 12.72 5.71
CA GLU A 9 -10.47 13.27 4.36
C GLU A 9 -9.60 12.33 3.50
N TYR A 10 -8.49 11.81 4.04
CA TYR A 10 -7.67 10.84 3.31
C TYR A 10 -8.44 9.55 2.99
N ASN A 11 -9.22 9.03 3.95
CA ASN A 11 -10.04 7.84 3.76
C ASN A 11 -11.09 8.05 2.65
N ASN A 12 -11.71 9.23 2.59
CA ASN A 12 -12.65 9.57 1.51
C ASN A 12 -11.94 9.62 0.15
N VAL A 13 -10.78 10.28 0.06
CA VAL A 13 -9.99 10.36 -1.17
C VAL A 13 -9.59 8.96 -1.65
N VAL A 14 -9.15 8.09 -0.74
CA VAL A 14 -8.79 6.70 -1.04
C VAL A 14 -9.99 5.91 -1.56
N ALA A 15 -11.17 6.08 -0.96
CA ALA A 15 -12.39 5.38 -1.38
C ALA A 15 -12.91 5.84 -2.76
N GLU A 16 -12.67 7.10 -3.14
CA GLU A 16 -13.11 7.66 -4.42
C GLU A 16 -12.10 7.49 -5.56
N SER A 17 -10.84 7.17 -5.22
CA SER A 17 -9.77 6.96 -6.19
C SER A 17 -10.03 5.74 -7.09
N ASP A 18 -9.47 5.75 -8.30
CA ASP A 18 -9.49 4.60 -9.20
C ASP A 18 -8.27 3.68 -9.00
N ILE A 19 -7.13 4.27 -8.60
CA ILE A 19 -5.87 3.59 -8.31
C ILE A 19 -5.34 4.07 -6.97
N VAL A 20 -4.96 3.14 -6.10
CA VAL A 20 -4.27 3.42 -4.82
C VAL A 20 -2.94 2.69 -4.80
N ILE A 21 -1.88 3.38 -4.36
CA ILE A 21 -0.52 2.84 -4.29
C ILE A 21 -0.02 2.99 -2.86
N CYS A 22 0.26 1.87 -2.21
CA CYS A 22 0.78 1.82 -0.85
C CYS A 22 2.26 1.45 -0.89
N LEU A 23 3.12 2.30 -0.31
CA LEU A 23 4.57 2.07 -0.24
C LEU A 23 4.99 1.86 1.22
N PHE A 24 5.65 0.73 1.47
CA PHE A 24 6.17 0.36 2.79
C PHE A 24 7.67 0.11 2.73
N ALA A 25 8.35 0.31 3.86
CA ALA A 25 9.78 0.00 4.00
C ALA A 25 10.01 -0.79 5.28
N THR A 26 10.42 -0.12 6.37
CA THR A 26 10.77 -0.78 7.64
C THR A 26 9.62 -0.94 8.61
N LYS A 27 8.51 -0.22 8.39
CA LYS A 27 7.33 -0.24 9.26
C LYS A 27 6.05 0.04 8.50
N VAL A 28 4.93 -0.29 9.14
CA VAL A 28 3.59 0.08 8.69
C VAL A 28 3.02 1.07 9.69
N GLY A 29 2.76 2.30 9.23
CA GLY A 29 2.10 3.30 10.05
C GLY A 29 0.62 2.95 10.19
N LYS A 30 0.07 3.10 11.40
CA LYS A 30 -1.36 2.82 11.68
C LYS A 30 -2.34 3.49 10.70
N TYR A 31 -2.02 4.72 10.26
CA TYR A 31 -2.86 5.46 9.33
C TYR A 31 -2.76 4.92 7.91
N THR A 32 -1.56 4.50 7.48
CA THR A 32 -1.37 3.87 6.16
C THR A 32 -2.03 2.49 6.10
N GLU A 33 -2.03 1.75 7.21
CA GLU A 33 -2.81 0.51 7.31
C GLU A 33 -4.32 0.78 7.21
N GLU A 34 -4.81 1.80 7.92
CA GLU A 34 -6.22 2.23 7.87
C GLU A 34 -6.63 2.62 6.44
N GLU A 35 -5.82 3.44 5.76
CA GLU A 35 -6.05 3.83 4.35
C GLU A 35 -6.12 2.60 3.43
N PHE A 36 -5.20 1.63 3.60
CA PHE A 36 -5.24 0.39 2.84
C PHE A 36 -6.53 -0.41 3.12
N GLU A 37 -6.93 -0.53 4.39
CA GLU A 37 -8.18 -1.22 4.76
C GLU A 37 -9.40 -0.55 4.13
N VAL A 38 -9.47 0.77 4.15
CA VAL A 38 -10.54 1.54 3.52
C VAL A 38 -10.57 1.27 2.01
N ALA A 39 -9.42 1.33 1.34
CA ALA A 39 -9.31 0.99 -0.07
C ALA A 39 -9.83 -0.43 -0.36
N TYR A 40 -9.33 -1.42 0.37
CA TYR A 40 -9.65 -2.83 0.15
C TYR A 40 -11.13 -3.14 0.45
N ALA A 41 -11.65 -2.63 1.57
CA ALA A 41 -13.04 -2.80 1.95
C ALA A 41 -13.98 -2.14 0.93
N ASN A 42 -13.63 -0.96 0.44
CA ASN A 42 -14.41 -0.27 -0.57
C ASN A 42 -14.34 -0.99 -1.93
N PHE A 43 -13.18 -1.56 -2.29
CA PHE A 43 -13.03 -2.39 -3.49
C PHE A 43 -13.95 -3.61 -3.44
N LYS A 44 -14.00 -4.31 -2.30
CA LYS A 44 -14.90 -5.45 -2.12
C LYS A 44 -16.38 -5.07 -2.18
N LYS A 45 -16.75 -3.89 -1.70
CA LYS A 45 -18.15 -3.44 -1.64
C LYS A 45 -18.65 -2.80 -2.93
N ARG A 46 -17.81 -1.99 -3.59
CA ARG A 46 -18.20 -1.07 -4.68
C ARG A 46 -17.35 -1.22 -5.93
N GLY A 47 -16.29 -2.03 -5.90
CA GLY A 47 -15.35 -2.18 -7.01
C GLY A 47 -14.37 -1.00 -7.17
N LYS A 48 -14.32 -0.07 -6.20
CA LYS A 48 -13.41 1.08 -6.20
C LYS A 48 -12.56 1.16 -4.91
N PRO A 49 -11.28 1.54 -4.96
CA PRO A 49 -10.45 1.69 -6.18
C PRO A 49 -10.34 0.36 -6.94
N LYS A 50 -10.34 0.42 -8.28
CA LYS A 50 -10.26 -0.77 -9.15
C LYS A 50 -8.90 -1.45 -9.01
N TYR A 51 -7.85 -0.67 -8.73
CA TYR A 51 -6.49 -1.16 -8.58
C TYR A 51 -5.88 -0.69 -7.26
N ILE A 52 -5.42 -1.64 -6.45
CA ILE A 52 -4.70 -1.37 -5.20
C ILE A 52 -3.33 -2.04 -5.33
N TYR A 53 -2.27 -1.23 -5.41
CA TYR A 53 -0.91 -1.73 -5.52
C TYR A 53 -0.17 -1.57 -4.20
N THR A 54 0.47 -2.65 -3.76
CA THR A 54 1.26 -2.64 -2.53
C THR A 54 2.71 -2.97 -2.82
N TYR A 55 3.60 -2.10 -2.36
CA TYR A 55 5.04 -2.23 -2.57
C TYR A 55 5.81 -2.22 -1.27
N PHE A 56 6.79 -3.11 -1.17
CA PHE A 56 7.76 -3.13 -0.08
C PHE A 56 9.16 -2.80 -0.58
N LYS A 57 9.82 -1.83 0.05
CA LYS A 57 11.21 -1.52 -0.24
C LYS A 57 12.11 -2.60 0.33
N ASP A 58 13.00 -3.13 -0.51
CA ASP A 58 14.08 -3.99 -0.07
C ASP A 58 15.14 -3.11 0.61
N VAL A 59 15.26 -3.25 1.93
CA VAL A 59 16.18 -2.47 2.76
C VAL A 59 17.18 -3.38 3.47
N GLN A 60 18.44 -2.97 3.46
CA GLN A 60 19.46 -3.59 4.30
C GLN A 60 19.39 -2.94 5.69
N LEU A 61 19.23 -3.75 6.72
CA LEU A 61 19.07 -3.28 8.10
C LEU A 61 20.31 -3.63 8.91
N ILE A 62 20.82 -2.64 9.64
CA ILE A 62 21.85 -2.83 10.63
C ILE A 62 21.18 -3.33 11.91
N VAL A 63 21.60 -4.48 12.41
CA VAL A 63 20.97 -5.15 13.57
C VAL A 63 20.98 -4.26 14.82
N SER A 64 22.01 -3.44 15.01
CA SER A 64 22.12 -2.54 16.17
C SER A 64 21.04 -1.46 16.22
N ASP A 65 20.52 -1.04 15.07
CA ASP A 65 19.59 0.09 14.92
C ASP A 65 18.17 -0.40 14.62
N MET A 66 17.97 -1.71 14.68
CA MET A 66 16.72 -2.36 14.32
C MET A 66 15.67 -2.13 15.40
N ASN A 67 14.58 -1.48 15.03
CA ASN A 67 13.39 -1.42 15.86
C ASN A 67 12.54 -2.68 15.62
N MET A 68 12.45 -3.54 16.64
CA MET A 68 11.72 -4.81 16.52
C MET A 68 10.21 -4.62 16.34
N ASP A 69 9.61 -3.59 16.96
CA ASP A 69 8.18 -3.30 16.85
C ASP A 69 7.82 -2.88 15.42
N ASP A 70 8.67 -2.09 14.79
CA ASP A 70 8.53 -1.69 13.39
C ASP A 70 8.53 -2.92 12.46
N LEU A 71 9.44 -3.88 12.68
CA LEU A 71 9.49 -5.13 11.90
C LEU A 71 8.31 -6.05 12.16
N ILE A 72 7.85 -6.14 13.42
CA ILE A 72 6.65 -6.89 13.77
C ILE A 72 5.44 -6.30 13.05
N SER A 73 5.30 -4.97 13.03
CA SER A 73 4.20 -4.29 12.30
C SER A 73 4.21 -4.63 10.81
N LEU A 74 5.40 -4.60 10.19
CA LEU A 74 5.58 -4.93 8.78
C LEU A 74 5.21 -6.39 8.48
N ASN A 75 5.66 -7.31 9.32
CA ASN A 75 5.40 -8.73 9.16
C ASN A 75 3.91 -9.08 9.37
N ASN A 76 3.28 -8.47 10.37
CA ASN A 76 1.85 -8.64 10.61
C ASN A 76 1.02 -8.16 9.42
N PHE A 77 1.39 -7.01 8.85
CA PHE A 77 0.70 -6.51 7.67
C PHE A 77 0.92 -7.42 6.45
N LYS A 78 2.13 -7.95 6.21
CA LYS A 78 2.36 -8.94 5.14
C LYS A 78 1.51 -10.20 5.29
N LYS A 79 1.33 -10.71 6.51
CA LYS A 79 0.43 -11.84 6.80
C LYS A 79 -1.01 -11.48 6.46
N LYS A 80 -1.48 -10.32 6.91
CA LYS A 80 -2.81 -9.81 6.60
C LYS A 80 -3.05 -9.71 5.09
N LEU A 81 -2.08 -9.21 4.31
CA LEU A 81 -2.19 -9.18 2.85
C LEU A 81 -2.36 -10.59 2.27
N SER A 82 -1.59 -11.56 2.78
CA SER A 82 -1.72 -12.97 2.38
C SER A 82 -3.11 -13.53 2.70
N ASP A 83 -3.63 -13.27 3.90
CA ASP A 83 -4.96 -13.74 4.33
C ASP A 83 -6.09 -13.13 3.48
N LEU A 84 -5.90 -11.89 3.02
CA LEU A 84 -6.80 -11.18 2.12
C LEU A 84 -6.63 -11.60 0.64
N GLY A 85 -5.66 -12.46 0.32
CA GLY A 85 -5.29 -12.82 -1.06
C GLY A 85 -4.76 -11.63 -1.87
N HIS A 86 -4.22 -10.61 -1.20
CA HIS A 86 -3.70 -9.40 -1.81
C HIS A 86 -2.22 -9.54 -2.13
N PHE A 87 -1.86 -9.37 -3.40
CA PHE A 87 -0.47 -9.47 -3.85
C PHE A 87 0.28 -8.16 -3.60
N TYR A 88 1.54 -8.31 -3.19
CA TYR A 88 2.48 -7.19 -3.08
C TYR A 88 3.72 -7.45 -3.93
N THR A 89 4.43 -6.38 -4.27
CA THR A 89 5.69 -6.44 -5.02
C THR A 89 6.82 -5.81 -4.20
N SER A 90 8.06 -6.24 -4.42
CA SER A 90 9.22 -5.58 -3.81
C SER A 90 9.96 -4.71 -4.83
N TYR A 91 10.61 -3.65 -4.33
CA TYR A 91 11.47 -2.79 -5.15
C TYR A 91 12.76 -2.42 -4.42
N LYS A 92 13.85 -2.27 -5.18
CA LYS A 92 15.17 -1.94 -4.62
C LYS A 92 15.49 -0.45 -4.72
N THR A 93 15.14 0.16 -5.85
CA THR A 93 15.44 1.57 -6.16
C THR A 93 14.21 2.30 -6.70
N ILE A 94 14.30 3.62 -6.83
CA ILE A 94 13.20 4.44 -7.38
C ILE A 94 12.97 4.10 -8.86
N GLU A 95 14.03 3.80 -9.60
CA GLU A 95 13.97 3.39 -11.00
C GLU A 95 13.24 2.04 -11.16
N ASP A 96 13.53 1.08 -10.27
CA ASP A 96 12.85 -0.21 -10.21
C ASP A 96 11.35 -0.01 -9.92
N LEU A 97 11.00 0.77 -8.88
CA LEU A 97 9.61 1.10 -8.57
C LEU A 97 8.89 1.75 -9.75
N THR A 98 9.53 2.74 -10.38
CA THR A 98 8.93 3.51 -11.47
C THR A 98 8.75 2.65 -12.72
N GLY A 99 9.71 1.77 -13.03
CA GLY A 99 9.61 0.80 -14.12
C GLY A 99 8.47 -0.20 -13.89
N GLN A 100 8.38 -0.75 -12.68
CA GLN A 100 7.29 -1.66 -12.32
C GLN A 100 5.93 -0.98 -12.39
N LEU A 101 5.79 0.23 -11.82
CA LEU A 101 4.56 0.99 -11.83
C LEU A 101 4.13 1.37 -13.25
N ARG A 102 5.08 1.82 -14.09
CA ARG A 102 4.80 2.12 -15.50
C ARG A 102 4.23 0.90 -16.23
N ASN A 103 4.86 -0.26 -16.07
CA ASN A 103 4.38 -1.50 -16.69
C ASN A 103 2.96 -1.90 -16.22
N GLN A 104 2.60 -1.61 -14.97
CA GLN A 104 1.26 -1.84 -14.46
C GLN A 104 0.25 -0.84 -15.04
N LEU A 105 0.61 0.43 -15.11
CA LEU A 105 -0.24 1.46 -15.70
C LEU A 105 -0.47 1.21 -17.21
N ASP A 106 0.56 0.78 -17.94
CA ASP A 106 0.43 0.42 -19.36
C ASP A 106 -0.59 -0.73 -19.54
N LYS A 107 -0.60 -1.72 -18.64
CA LYS A 107 -1.61 -2.81 -18.65
C LYS A 107 -3.00 -2.29 -18.31
N ILE A 108 -3.13 -1.36 -17.36
CA ILE A 108 -4.42 -0.75 -17.03
C ILE A 108 -4.97 0.01 -18.23
N ILE A 109 -4.13 0.82 -18.89
CA ILE A 109 -4.53 1.60 -20.06
C ILE A 109 -4.93 0.67 -21.21
N ALA A 110 -4.20 -0.42 -21.42
CA ALA A 110 -4.56 -1.42 -22.43
C ALA A 110 -5.87 -2.17 -22.14
N ASP A 111 -6.31 -2.27 -20.88
CA ASP A 111 -7.61 -2.85 -20.49
C ASP A 111 -8.79 -1.89 -20.73
N LEU A 112 -8.50 -0.59 -20.96
CA LEU A 112 -9.51 0.45 -21.15
C LEU A 112 -9.89 0.69 -22.63
N TYR A 113 -9.13 0.13 -23.57
CA TYR A 113 -9.32 0.27 -25.03
C TYR A 113 -9.42 -1.08 -25.71
#